data_AF-A0A1Y3B0N0-F1
#
_entry.id   AF-A0A1Y3B0N0-F1
#
_cell.length_a   1.000
_cell.length_b   1.000
_cell.length_c   1.000
_cell.angle_alpha   90.00
_cell.angle_beta   90.00
_cell.angle_gamma   90.00
#
_symmetry.space_group_name_H-M   'P 1'
#
loop_
_entity.id
_entity.type
_entity.pdbx_description
1 polymer ?
#
loop_
_entity_poly.entity_id
_entity_poly.type
_entity_poly.pdbx_seq_one_letter_code
_entity_poly.pdbx_strand_id
1 'polypeptide(L)'
;MTKLQHLLEQYQHHFKHLIDTFQQLERLFNDERKFIQLINDEQERLQRRQKTVEDLEDASQFMDQVEECINRCHNDEQRQQRRKQIEQLLTDDRLMNYSQQLSSISMIFDKYRIEFKNICRFNMDCIPRLEQLIQVTDQFIGQCREADHIICNVQEWLNKFRNPPSSPPQTNNQQHNDEDVMNEFEMKRKQLITMQTNYVEKFEKLSFNEASKRLQSKVQFVMNIMDDLMKQQKSANNNENGNVKIESSIHNKRNITNRNHYLAINSKMNMDSELSTLEKDLADLGSSINEMEITFETTDNEQTIPTILERLITINCREYDTQLAGFKKRFDFIRKIAQQEKLNNFQQGRLDYLDNTRTALAKSLEFRVTVLQDLSKLCQDINDNLFRLEAEADRLKPLDNDDLNQKTLPITDSLESMKIKQNSREILSDICALKEKLDISCIRHSDILIGIEEVGACYDELLTLVAEH
;
A
#
# COMPACT_ATOMS: atom_id res chain seq x y z
N MET A 1 59.31 -55.36 19.58
CA MET A 1 59.19 -54.17 18.69
C MET A 1 57.89 -54.16 17.89
N THR A 2 57.55 -55.23 17.16
CA THR A 2 56.35 -55.31 16.29
C THR A 2 55.01 -54.98 16.97
N LYS A 3 54.79 -55.40 18.22
CA LYS A 3 53.56 -55.04 18.97
C LYS A 3 53.44 -53.54 19.31
N LEU A 4 54.54 -52.88 19.63
CA LEU A 4 54.56 -51.45 19.97
C LEU A 4 54.30 -50.59 18.73
N GLN A 5 54.89 -50.99 17.60
CA GLN A 5 54.73 -50.32 16.31
C GLN A 5 53.28 -50.41 15.81
N HIS A 6 52.66 -51.59 15.91
CA HIS A 6 51.24 -51.76 15.60
C HIS A 6 50.32 -50.91 16.50
N LEU A 7 50.65 -50.80 17.79
CA LEU A 7 49.89 -49.96 18.72
C LEU A 7 49.97 -48.47 18.33
N LEU A 8 51.16 -47.99 17.99
CA LEU A 8 51.38 -46.60 17.58
C LEU A 8 50.68 -46.25 16.26
N GLU A 9 50.68 -47.16 15.29
CA GLU A 9 49.94 -47.02 14.03
C GLU A 9 48.42 -46.95 14.26
N GLN A 10 47.89 -47.76 15.18
CA GLN A 10 46.48 -47.70 15.58
C GLN A 10 46.15 -46.35 16.23
N TYR A 11 46.96 -45.86 17.17
CA TYR A 11 46.77 -44.55 17.78
C TYR A 11 46.81 -43.42 16.73
N GLN A 12 47.77 -43.46 15.81
CA GLN A 12 47.90 -42.46 14.75
C GLN A 12 46.68 -42.47 13.82
N HIS A 13 46.15 -43.65 13.50
CA HIS A 13 44.92 -43.79 12.72
C HIS A 13 43.70 -43.21 13.47
N HIS A 14 43.54 -43.53 14.75
CA HIS A 14 42.45 -42.99 15.57
C HIS A 14 42.53 -41.47 15.73
N PHE A 15 43.72 -40.90 15.97
CA PHE A 15 43.89 -39.46 16.07
C PHE A 15 43.61 -38.74 14.74
N LYS A 16 44.04 -39.31 13.61
CA LYS A 16 43.71 -38.75 12.29
C LYS A 16 42.20 -38.73 12.06
N HIS A 17 41.53 -39.85 12.32
CA HIS A 17 40.07 -39.94 12.20
C HIS A 17 39.36 -38.93 13.11
N LEU A 18 39.86 -38.75 14.33
CA LEU A 18 39.31 -37.81 15.31
C LEU A 18 39.47 -36.34 14.88
N ILE A 19 40.62 -35.98 14.30
CA ILE A 19 40.85 -34.65 13.70
C ILE A 19 39.88 -34.42 12.55
N ASP A 20 39.75 -35.39 11.65
CA ASP A 20 38.84 -35.30 10.50
C ASP A 20 37.39 -35.12 10.96
N THR A 21 36.95 -35.87 11.98
CA THR A 21 35.62 -35.72 12.59
C THR A 21 35.41 -34.34 13.19
N PHE A 22 36.37 -33.80 13.95
CA PHE A 22 36.21 -32.46 14.53
C PHE A 22 36.19 -31.35 13.48
N GLN A 23 37.00 -31.46 12.41
CA GLN A 23 36.96 -30.50 11.30
C GLN A 23 35.62 -30.56 10.56
N GLN A 24 35.04 -31.75 10.38
CA GLN A 24 33.72 -31.91 9.77
C GLN A 24 32.62 -31.33 10.67
N LEU A 25 32.63 -31.65 11.97
CA LEU A 25 31.69 -31.07 12.94
C LEU A 25 31.78 -29.54 12.92
N GLU A 26 32.97 -28.96 13.01
CA GLU A 26 33.16 -27.51 13.02
C GLU A 26 32.57 -26.83 11.76
N ARG A 27 32.76 -27.43 10.58
CA ARG A 27 32.14 -26.93 9.34
C ARG A 27 30.61 -27.01 9.40
N LEU A 28 30.06 -28.16 9.77
CA LEU A 28 28.62 -28.38 9.83
C LEU A 28 27.93 -27.46 10.86
N PHE A 29 28.53 -27.28 12.04
CA PHE A 29 28.05 -26.35 13.05
C PHE A 29 28.12 -24.90 12.59
N ASN A 30 29.19 -24.49 11.90
CA ASN A 30 29.28 -23.14 11.34
C ASN A 30 28.18 -22.87 10.30
N ASP A 31 27.85 -23.85 9.46
CA ASP A 31 26.78 -23.70 8.48
C ASP A 31 25.40 -23.66 9.15
N GLU A 32 25.15 -24.44 10.21
CA GLU A 32 23.92 -24.31 11.01
C GLU A 32 23.83 -22.96 11.72
N ARG A 33 24.93 -22.41 12.23
CA ARG A 33 24.95 -21.08 12.85
C ARG A 33 24.61 -19.99 11.83
N LYS A 34 25.15 -20.07 10.60
CA LYS A 34 24.80 -19.14 9.51
C LYS A 34 23.31 -19.22 9.17
N PHE A 35 22.76 -20.44 9.07
CA PHE A 35 21.33 -20.62 8.83
C PHE A 35 20.48 -20.00 9.95
N ILE A 36 20.82 -20.28 11.22
CA ILE A 36 20.12 -19.71 12.38
C ILE A 36 20.17 -18.19 12.36
N GLN A 37 21.34 -17.61 12.05
CA GLN A 37 21.50 -16.17 11.94
C GLN A 37 20.60 -15.60 10.84
N LEU A 38 20.60 -16.21 9.65
CA LEU A 38 19.76 -15.80 8.52
C LEU A 38 18.27 -15.77 8.89
N ILE A 39 17.77 -16.82 9.56
CA ILE A 39 16.37 -16.87 9.99
C ILE A 39 16.08 -15.83 11.09
N ASN A 40 16.99 -15.61 12.03
CA ASN A 40 16.81 -14.58 13.06
C ASN A 40 16.77 -13.18 12.46
N ASP A 41 17.66 -12.88 11.51
CA ASP A 41 17.70 -11.59 10.81
C ASP A 41 16.41 -11.37 10.02
N GLU A 42 15.91 -12.42 9.35
CA GLU A 42 14.65 -12.39 8.61
C GLU A 42 13.44 -12.23 9.55
N GLN A 43 13.44 -12.90 10.69
CA GLN A 43 12.42 -12.73 11.73
C GLN A 43 12.38 -11.30 12.25
N GLU A 44 13.53 -10.68 12.50
CA GLU A 44 13.60 -9.28 12.95
C GLU A 44 13.11 -8.32 11.85
N ARG A 45 13.46 -8.57 10.60
CA ARG A 45 12.94 -7.83 9.43
C ARG A 45 11.42 -7.89 9.37
N LEU A 46 10.84 -9.09 9.49
CA LEU A 46 9.39 -9.30 9.48
C LEU A 46 8.71 -8.61 10.68
N GLN A 47 9.28 -8.66 11.88
CA GLN A 47 8.75 -7.93 13.04
C GLN A 47 8.72 -6.41 12.83
N ARG A 48 9.71 -5.84 12.14
CA ARG A 48 9.72 -4.41 11.80
C ARG A 48 8.67 -4.10 10.74
N ARG A 49 8.56 -4.94 9.70
CA ARG A 49 7.59 -4.78 8.61
C ARG A 49 6.14 -4.88 9.11
N GLN A 50 5.87 -5.70 10.11
CA GLN A 50 4.51 -5.80 10.70
C GLN A 50 3.95 -4.43 11.10
N LYS A 51 4.78 -3.52 11.60
CA LYS A 51 4.35 -2.19 12.06
C LYS A 51 3.93 -1.25 10.92
N THR A 52 4.30 -1.58 9.68
CA THR A 52 4.05 -0.78 8.48
C THR A 52 2.98 -1.40 7.58
N VAL A 53 2.33 -2.48 8.02
CA VAL A 53 1.20 -3.07 7.30
C VAL A 53 0.00 -2.13 7.43
N GLU A 54 -0.54 -1.67 6.30
CA GLU A 54 -1.61 -0.66 6.29
C GLU A 54 -2.98 -1.18 5.88
N ASP A 55 -3.03 -2.19 5.01
CA ASP A 55 -4.28 -2.71 4.46
C ASP A 55 -4.28 -4.24 4.27
N LEU A 56 -5.39 -4.78 3.75
CA LEU A 56 -5.61 -6.22 3.60
C LEU A 56 -4.62 -6.88 2.65
N GLU A 57 -4.20 -6.18 1.60
CA GLU A 57 -3.29 -6.71 0.59
C GLU A 57 -1.86 -6.76 1.15
N ASP A 58 -1.43 -5.67 1.79
CA ASP A 58 -0.16 -5.62 2.52
C ASP A 58 -0.08 -6.69 3.62
N ALA A 59 -1.20 -6.92 4.31
CA ALA A 59 -1.29 -7.93 5.35
C ALA A 59 -1.21 -9.36 4.78
N SER A 60 -1.84 -9.61 3.63
CA SER A 60 -1.74 -10.90 2.93
C SER A 60 -0.30 -11.18 2.49
N GLN A 61 0.32 -10.22 1.80
CA GLN A 61 1.71 -10.35 1.35
C GLN A 61 2.69 -10.51 2.53
N PHE A 62 2.39 -9.88 3.67
CA PHE A 62 3.17 -10.07 4.88
C PHE A 62 3.04 -11.49 5.42
N MET A 63 1.83 -12.04 5.51
CA MET A 63 1.60 -13.41 5.96
C MET A 63 2.29 -14.43 5.04
N ASP A 64 2.21 -14.25 3.72
CA ASP A 64 2.90 -15.10 2.74
C ASP A 64 4.42 -15.16 2.99
N GLN A 65 5.04 -14.02 3.32
CA GLN A 65 6.47 -13.96 3.64
C GLN A 65 6.81 -14.65 4.96
N VAL A 66 5.93 -14.54 5.96
CA VAL A 66 6.11 -15.25 7.23
C VAL A 66 5.97 -16.75 7.00
N GLU A 67 4.99 -17.19 6.21
CA GLU A 67 4.80 -18.59 5.81
C GLU A 67 6.00 -19.11 5.02
N GLU A 68 6.56 -18.32 4.10
CA GLU A 68 7.79 -18.68 3.39
C GLU A 68 8.96 -18.89 4.37
N CYS A 69 9.11 -18.03 5.38
CA CYS A 69 10.12 -18.19 6.41
C CYS A 69 9.91 -19.46 7.26
N ILE A 70 8.66 -19.76 7.64
CA ILE A 70 8.29 -21.01 8.31
C ILE A 70 8.61 -22.23 7.43
N ASN A 71 8.29 -22.16 6.13
CA ASN A 71 8.56 -23.21 5.16
C ASN A 71 10.06 -23.43 5.00
N ARG A 72 10.88 -22.37 4.95
CA ARG A 72 12.35 -22.49 4.99
C ARG A 72 12.84 -23.17 6.26
N CYS A 73 12.18 -22.97 7.41
CA CYS A 73 12.55 -23.64 8.65
C CYS A 73 12.22 -25.15 8.68
N HIS A 74 11.16 -25.57 7.98
CA HIS A 74 10.69 -26.96 7.93
C HIS A 74 11.31 -27.79 6.79
N ASN A 75 11.34 -27.20 5.59
CA ASN A 75 11.56 -27.91 4.32
C ASN A 75 12.97 -27.71 3.75
N ASP A 76 13.91 -27.14 4.52
CA ASP A 76 15.32 -27.12 4.11
C ASP A 76 15.93 -28.54 4.23
N GLU A 77 15.90 -29.26 3.11
CA GLU A 77 16.48 -30.60 2.98
C GLU A 77 17.98 -30.61 3.30
N GLN A 78 18.71 -29.56 2.96
CA GLN A 78 20.14 -29.47 3.25
C GLN A 78 20.38 -29.39 4.75
N ARG A 79 19.54 -28.66 5.48
CA ARG A 79 19.58 -28.58 6.93
C ARG A 79 19.27 -29.91 7.60
N GLN A 80 18.26 -30.63 7.09
CA GLN A 80 17.95 -31.97 7.59
C GLN A 80 19.12 -32.93 7.38
N GLN A 81 19.79 -32.86 6.22
CA GLN A 81 20.99 -33.65 5.93
C GLN A 81 22.16 -33.28 6.85
N ARG A 82 22.45 -31.99 7.03
CA ARG A 82 23.49 -31.50 7.95
C ARG A 82 23.25 -32.00 9.38
N ARG A 83 22.02 -31.90 9.89
CA ARG A 83 21.66 -32.38 11.23
C ARG A 83 21.87 -33.89 11.39
N LYS A 84 21.48 -34.69 10.39
CA LYS A 84 21.73 -36.14 10.37
C LYS A 84 23.23 -36.46 10.39
N GLN A 85 24.04 -35.72 9.62
CA GLN A 85 25.49 -35.89 9.61
C GLN A 85 26.13 -35.54 10.97
N ILE A 86 25.70 -34.42 11.58
CA ILE A 86 26.16 -34.06 12.93
C ILE A 86 25.78 -35.16 13.93
N GLU A 87 24.54 -35.65 13.90
CA GLU A 87 24.07 -36.72 14.79
C GLU A 87 24.88 -38.01 14.62
N GLN A 88 25.16 -38.42 13.38
CA GLN A 88 25.98 -39.60 13.08
C GLN A 88 27.41 -39.44 13.63
N LEU A 89 28.04 -38.29 13.40
CA LEU A 89 29.39 -38.01 13.89
C LEU A 89 29.46 -37.94 15.42
N LEU A 90 28.37 -37.57 16.10
CA LEU A 90 28.26 -37.52 17.56
C LEU A 90 27.82 -38.85 18.20
N THR A 91 27.43 -39.84 17.40
CA THR A 91 26.96 -41.16 17.85
C THR A 91 27.79 -42.34 17.32
N ASP A 92 28.91 -42.07 16.62
CA ASP A 92 29.83 -43.12 16.16
C ASP A 92 30.45 -43.90 17.34
N ASP A 93 29.95 -45.12 17.55
CA ASP A 93 30.38 -46.03 18.63
C ASP A 93 31.88 -46.32 18.63
N ARG A 94 32.53 -46.38 17.46
CA ARG A 94 33.97 -46.70 17.39
C ARG A 94 34.80 -45.54 17.92
N LEU A 95 34.41 -44.34 17.54
CA LEU A 95 35.07 -43.11 17.95
C LEU A 95 34.78 -42.80 19.43
N MET A 96 33.56 -43.08 19.88
CA MET A 96 33.14 -42.87 21.26
C MET A 96 33.77 -43.83 22.25
N ASN A 97 33.95 -45.10 21.88
CA ASN A 97 34.68 -46.06 22.72
C ASN A 97 36.17 -45.67 22.88
N TYR A 98 36.76 -45.05 21.86
CA TYR A 98 38.13 -44.53 21.93
C TYR A 98 38.22 -43.23 22.73
N SER A 99 37.29 -42.28 22.53
CA SER A 99 37.30 -40.99 23.22
C SER A 99 36.98 -41.09 24.71
N GLN A 100 36.19 -42.10 25.14
CA GLN A 100 35.94 -42.37 26.55
C GLN A 100 37.21 -42.73 27.34
N GLN A 101 38.25 -43.22 26.67
CA GLN A 101 39.55 -43.51 27.28
C GLN A 101 40.39 -42.24 27.51
N LEU A 102 39.97 -41.09 26.94
CA LEU A 102 40.67 -39.81 27.00
C LEU A 102 39.70 -38.70 27.47
N SER A 103 39.70 -38.39 28.76
CA SER A 103 38.75 -37.46 29.40
C SER A 103 38.68 -36.07 28.73
N SER A 104 39.81 -35.53 28.26
CA SER A 104 39.87 -34.24 27.56
C SER A 104 39.11 -34.23 26.23
N ILE A 105 39.13 -35.35 25.50
CA ILE A 105 38.42 -35.51 24.22
C ILE A 105 36.92 -35.69 24.47
N SER A 106 36.55 -36.45 25.52
CA SER A 106 35.15 -36.60 25.93
C SER A 106 34.49 -35.24 26.20
N MET A 107 35.18 -34.32 26.87
CA MET A 107 34.65 -32.97 27.15
C MET A 107 34.38 -32.16 25.87
N ILE A 108 35.15 -32.36 24.81
CA ILE A 108 34.94 -31.69 23.51
C ILE A 108 33.66 -32.21 22.85
N PHE A 109 33.42 -33.52 22.86
CA PHE A 109 32.18 -34.11 22.37
C PHE A 109 30.96 -33.63 23.14
N ASP A 110 31.06 -33.51 24.47
CA ASP A 110 29.96 -33.00 25.29
C ASP A 110 29.60 -31.55 24.93
N LYS A 111 30.59 -30.71 24.62
CA LYS A 111 30.35 -29.35 24.12
C LYS A 111 29.54 -29.37 22.81
N TYR A 112 29.94 -30.18 21.83
CA TYR A 112 29.23 -30.30 20.57
C TYR A 112 27.82 -30.90 20.73
N ARG A 113 27.63 -31.84 21.67
CA ARG A 113 26.30 -32.39 21.99
C ARG A 113 25.36 -31.34 22.56
N ILE A 114 25.85 -30.48 23.46
CA ILE A 114 25.07 -29.35 23.99
C ILE A 114 24.70 -28.40 22.86
N GLU A 115 25.64 -28.08 21.98
CA GLU A 115 25.40 -27.21 20.83
C GLU A 115 24.37 -27.80 19.85
N PHE A 116 24.47 -29.09 19.55
CA PHE A 116 23.50 -29.79 18.70
C PHE A 116 22.09 -29.76 19.31
N LYS A 117 21.99 -29.96 20.64
CA LYS A 117 20.72 -29.84 21.36
C LYS A 117 20.10 -28.45 21.22
N ASN A 118 20.89 -27.39 21.22
CA ASN A 118 20.41 -26.03 21.00
C ASN A 118 19.92 -25.83 19.56
N ILE A 119 20.65 -26.35 18.56
CA ILE A 119 20.25 -26.31 17.14
C ILE A 119 18.93 -27.05 16.92
N CYS A 120 18.73 -28.20 17.56
CA CYS A 120 17.49 -28.97 17.46
C CYS A 120 16.32 -28.24 18.13
N ARG A 121 16.56 -27.43 19.17
CA ARG A 121 15.55 -26.62 19.84
C ARG A 121 15.15 -25.37 19.05
N PHE A 122 16.01 -24.87 18.18
CA PHE A 122 15.75 -23.63 17.42
C PHE A 122 14.36 -23.58 16.78
N ASN A 123 13.93 -24.66 16.12
CA ASN A 123 12.61 -24.70 15.46
C ASN A 123 11.47 -24.58 16.49
N MET A 124 11.60 -25.23 17.65
CA MET A 124 10.61 -25.18 18.73
C MET A 124 10.45 -23.78 19.32
N ASP A 125 11.49 -22.94 19.25
CA ASP A 125 11.46 -21.58 19.77
C ASP A 125 11.08 -20.54 18.70
N CYS A 126 11.52 -20.75 17.45
CA CYS A 126 11.38 -19.79 16.36
C CYS A 126 10.01 -19.87 15.67
N ILE A 127 9.53 -21.08 15.34
CA ILE A 127 8.26 -21.27 14.61
C ILE A 127 7.08 -20.66 15.36
N PRO A 128 6.88 -20.89 16.68
CA PRO A 128 5.75 -20.30 17.38
C PRO A 128 5.75 -18.77 17.36
N ARG A 129 6.94 -18.15 17.32
CA ARG A 129 7.05 -16.68 17.21
C ARG A 129 6.67 -16.17 15.82
N LEU A 130 6.97 -16.94 14.76
CA LEU A 130 6.55 -16.61 13.39
C LEU A 130 5.05 -16.84 13.23
N GLU A 131 4.50 -17.94 13.74
CA GLU A 131 3.05 -18.21 13.77
C GLU A 131 2.28 -17.12 14.52
N GLN A 132 2.86 -16.60 15.61
CA GLN A 132 2.29 -15.46 16.33
C GLN A 132 2.21 -14.20 15.46
N LEU A 133 3.15 -13.97 14.53
CA LEU A 133 3.06 -12.85 13.59
C LEU A 133 1.89 -13.01 12.64
N ILE A 134 1.64 -14.22 12.13
CA ILE A 134 0.47 -14.52 11.29
C ILE A 134 -0.81 -14.28 12.10
N GLN A 135 -0.92 -14.87 13.29
CA GLN A 135 -2.10 -14.74 14.13
C GLN A 135 -2.43 -13.28 14.49
N VAL A 136 -1.42 -12.48 14.82
CA VAL A 136 -1.58 -11.05 15.11
C VAL A 136 -2.04 -10.28 13.87
N THR A 137 -1.53 -10.64 12.69
CA THR A 137 -1.90 -10.01 11.41
C THR A 137 -3.31 -10.39 10.98
N ASP A 138 -3.72 -11.65 11.18
CA ASP A 138 -5.10 -12.09 10.97
C ASP A 138 -6.10 -11.38 11.89
N GLN A 139 -5.73 -11.19 13.16
CA GLN A 139 -6.52 -10.41 14.10
C GLN A 139 -6.65 -8.96 13.65
N PHE A 140 -5.58 -8.38 13.10
CA PHE A 140 -5.60 -7.05 12.50
C PHE A 140 -6.54 -6.98 11.29
N ILE A 141 -6.47 -7.94 10.36
CA ILE A 141 -7.36 -8.04 9.20
C ILE A 141 -8.83 -8.11 9.62
N GLY A 142 -9.16 -8.98 10.58
CA GLY A 142 -10.51 -9.13 11.09
C GLY A 142 -11.06 -7.83 11.67
N GLN A 143 -10.21 -7.07 12.36
CA GLN A 143 -10.53 -5.73 12.83
C GLN A 143 -10.70 -4.79 11.62
N CYS A 144 -9.74 -4.61 10.73
CA CYS A 144 -9.92 -3.70 9.58
C CYS A 144 -11.27 -3.89 8.84
N ARG A 145 -11.69 -5.15 8.63
CA ARG A 145 -13.01 -5.48 8.04
C ARG A 145 -14.21 -5.00 8.87
N GLU A 146 -14.17 -5.18 10.18
CA GLU A 146 -15.25 -4.71 11.07
C GLU A 146 -15.31 -3.17 11.09
N ALA A 147 -14.16 -2.48 11.11
CA ALA A 147 -14.12 -1.02 11.03
C ALA A 147 -14.67 -0.50 9.70
N ASP A 148 -14.21 -1.05 8.58
CA ASP A 148 -14.68 -0.66 7.25
C ASP A 148 -16.19 -0.92 7.13
N HIS A 149 -16.71 -2.03 7.66
CA HIS A 149 -18.15 -2.30 7.69
C HIS A 149 -18.95 -1.24 8.48
N ILE A 150 -18.47 -0.83 9.65
CA ILE A 150 -19.11 0.23 10.45
C ILE A 150 -19.08 1.57 9.69
N ILE A 151 -17.94 1.92 9.08
CA ILE A 151 -17.79 3.14 8.30
C ILE A 151 -18.75 3.14 7.10
N CYS A 152 -18.79 2.05 6.32
CA CYS A 152 -19.72 1.90 5.20
C CYS A 152 -21.18 2.02 5.66
N ASN A 153 -21.57 1.37 6.76
CA ASN A 153 -22.93 1.47 7.30
C ASN A 153 -23.31 2.91 7.69
N VAL A 154 -22.36 3.70 8.22
CA VAL A 154 -22.58 5.11 8.54
C VAL A 154 -22.64 5.96 7.27
N GLN A 155 -21.79 5.69 6.28
CA GLN A 155 -21.78 6.39 5.00
C GLN A 155 -23.06 6.12 4.19
N GLU A 156 -23.55 4.88 4.13
CA GLU A 156 -24.83 4.55 3.50
C GLU A 156 -26.00 5.26 4.19
N TRP A 157 -26.00 5.32 5.52
CA TRP A 157 -26.99 6.07 6.26
C TRP A 157 -26.91 7.57 5.96
N LEU A 158 -25.71 8.15 5.90
CA LEU A 158 -25.49 9.54 5.51
C LEU A 158 -25.99 9.83 4.07
N ASN A 159 -25.79 8.90 3.14
CA ASN A 159 -26.26 9.04 1.76
C ASN A 159 -27.79 8.98 1.66
N LYS A 160 -28.44 8.06 2.40
CA LYS A 160 -29.91 8.01 2.53
C LYS A 160 -30.47 9.27 3.18
N PHE A 161 -29.74 9.85 4.12
CA PHE A 161 -30.11 11.10 4.78
C PHE A 161 -30.00 12.31 3.84
N ARG A 162 -28.94 12.39 3.02
CA ARG A 162 -28.75 13.46 2.03
C ARG A 162 -29.74 13.38 0.87
N ASN A 163 -30.08 12.16 0.44
CA ASN A 163 -30.97 11.89 -0.67
C ASN A 163 -32.18 11.08 -0.19
N PRO A 164 -33.14 11.72 0.52
CA PRO A 164 -34.36 11.03 0.90
C PRO A 164 -35.08 10.55 -0.36
N PRO A 165 -35.62 9.31 -0.37
CA PRO A 165 -36.36 8.80 -1.52
C PRO A 165 -37.47 9.77 -1.89
N SER A 166 -37.53 10.16 -3.17
CA SER A 166 -38.54 11.08 -3.69
C SER A 166 -39.94 10.44 -3.61
N SER A 167 -40.68 10.78 -2.53
CA SER A 167 -42.09 10.45 -2.21
C SER A 167 -42.34 9.04 -1.64
N PRO A 168 -43.27 8.83 -0.66
CA PRO A 168 -44.69 9.23 -0.73
C PRO A 168 -45.34 9.65 0.63
N PRO A 169 -46.69 9.65 0.73
CA PRO A 169 -47.61 10.77 0.54
C PRO A 169 -47.72 11.71 1.76
N GLN A 170 -48.27 12.90 1.51
CA GLN A 170 -48.73 13.82 2.54
C GLN A 170 -49.68 13.12 3.54
N THR A 171 -49.18 12.81 4.73
CA THR A 171 -50.01 12.69 5.93
C THR A 171 -49.43 13.59 6.99
N ASN A 172 -50.22 14.61 7.36
CA ASN A 172 -49.99 15.54 8.46
C ASN A 172 -49.50 14.82 9.72
N ASN A 173 -48.19 14.92 10.00
CA ASN A 173 -47.56 14.77 11.31
C ASN A 173 -46.06 15.12 11.16
N GLN A 174 -45.77 16.39 10.83
CA GLN A 174 -44.40 16.86 10.58
C GLN A 174 -43.70 17.42 11.83
N GLN A 175 -44.23 17.20 13.03
CA GLN A 175 -43.61 17.64 14.29
C GLN A 175 -42.89 16.53 15.08
N HIS A 176 -42.85 15.29 14.57
CA HIS A 176 -42.25 14.16 15.29
C HIS A 176 -40.89 13.68 14.77
N ASN A 177 -40.32 14.25 13.71
CA ASN A 177 -39.13 13.69 13.04
C ASN A 177 -37.78 14.25 13.51
N ASP A 178 -37.70 15.42 14.16
CA ASP A 178 -36.41 16.04 14.47
C ASP A 178 -35.68 15.38 15.65
N GLU A 179 -36.43 14.91 16.66
CA GLU A 179 -35.86 14.24 17.84
C GLU A 179 -35.33 12.84 17.50
N ASP A 180 -36.06 12.10 16.64
CA ASP A 180 -35.64 10.78 16.16
C ASP A 180 -34.40 10.87 15.24
N VAL A 181 -34.33 11.89 14.38
CA VAL A 181 -33.14 12.16 13.54
C VAL A 181 -31.92 12.52 14.39
N MET A 182 -32.08 13.38 15.39
CA MET A 182 -30.99 13.75 16.30
C MET A 182 -30.52 12.56 17.15
N ASN A 183 -31.45 11.72 17.62
CA ASN A 183 -31.12 10.48 18.33
C ASN A 183 -30.34 9.51 17.43
N GLU A 184 -30.69 9.40 16.15
CA GLU A 184 -29.98 8.56 15.19
C GLU A 184 -28.58 9.10 14.87
N PHE A 185 -28.41 10.42 14.73
CA PHE A 185 -27.11 11.08 14.61
C PHE A 185 -26.21 10.78 15.82
N GLU A 186 -26.71 10.93 17.04
CA GLU A 186 -25.96 10.62 18.26
C GLU A 186 -25.59 9.13 18.34
N MET A 187 -26.50 8.23 17.93
CA MET A 187 -26.23 6.81 17.90
C MET A 187 -25.08 6.47 16.94
N LYS A 188 -25.13 6.99 15.70
CA LYS A 188 -24.07 6.78 14.70
C LYS A 188 -22.73 7.40 15.13
N ARG A 189 -22.77 8.55 15.80
CA ARG A 189 -21.59 9.19 16.39
C ARG A 189 -20.99 8.33 17.51
N LYS A 190 -21.81 7.80 18.42
CA LYS A 190 -21.37 6.88 19.47
C LYS A 190 -20.76 5.60 18.89
N GLN A 191 -21.34 5.06 17.81
CA GLN A 191 -20.78 3.89 17.11
C GLN A 191 -19.37 4.20 16.57
N LEU A 192 -19.17 5.33 15.90
CA LEU A 192 -17.86 5.75 15.38
C LEU A 192 -16.84 5.98 16.49
N ILE A 193 -17.21 6.66 17.59
CA ILE A 193 -16.31 6.91 18.73
C ILE A 193 -15.94 5.60 19.43
N THR A 194 -16.92 4.72 19.66
CA THR A 194 -16.69 3.42 20.31
C THR A 194 -15.78 2.55 19.46
N MET A 195 -16.02 2.51 18.15
CA MET A 195 -15.13 1.86 17.20
C MET A 195 -13.73 2.48 17.28
N GLN A 196 -13.57 3.78 17.08
CA GLN A 196 -12.26 4.44 17.14
C GLN A 196 -11.49 4.11 18.42
N THR A 197 -12.16 4.16 19.58
CA THR A 197 -11.54 3.86 20.88
C THR A 197 -11.11 2.40 20.96
N ASN A 198 -11.97 1.46 20.59
CA ASN A 198 -11.66 0.03 20.58
C ASN A 198 -10.54 -0.31 19.58
N TYR A 199 -10.51 0.35 18.42
CA TYR A 199 -9.53 0.11 17.37
C TYR A 199 -8.15 0.62 17.74
N VAL A 200 -8.07 1.85 18.27
CA VAL A 200 -6.80 2.43 18.69
C VAL A 200 -6.18 1.61 19.81
N GLU A 201 -6.97 1.22 20.82
CA GLU A 201 -6.47 0.40 21.92
C GLU A 201 -6.00 -0.98 21.45
N LYS A 202 -6.70 -1.62 20.50
CA LYS A 202 -6.32 -2.93 19.96
C LYS A 202 -5.10 -2.84 19.04
N PHE A 203 -5.01 -1.84 18.16
CA PHE A 203 -3.87 -1.71 17.23
C PHE A 203 -2.59 -1.22 17.91
N GLU A 204 -2.69 -0.36 18.92
CA GLU A 204 -1.52 -0.01 19.74
C GLU A 204 -0.99 -1.25 20.49
N LYS A 205 -1.86 -2.12 21.01
CA LYS A 205 -1.45 -3.41 21.61
C LYS A 205 -0.82 -4.36 20.59
N LEU A 206 -1.30 -4.35 19.34
CA LEU A 206 -0.80 -5.19 18.26
C LEU A 206 0.37 -4.53 17.47
N SER A 207 0.84 -3.35 17.89
CA SER A 207 1.95 -2.60 17.27
C SER A 207 1.71 -2.09 15.83
N PHE A 208 0.46 -2.00 15.36
CA PHE A 208 0.09 -1.44 14.05
C PHE A 208 -0.16 0.08 14.11
N ASN A 209 0.91 0.85 14.33
CA ASN A 209 0.80 2.27 14.63
C ASN A 209 0.29 3.11 13.44
N GLU A 210 0.68 2.79 12.21
CA GLU A 210 0.35 3.63 11.05
C GLU A 210 -1.10 3.40 10.58
N ALA A 211 -1.53 2.15 10.53
CA ALA A 211 -2.92 1.79 10.28
C ALA A 211 -3.88 2.43 11.31
N SER A 212 -3.48 2.49 12.59
CA SER A 212 -4.23 3.18 13.64
C SER A 212 -4.45 4.66 13.33
N LYS A 213 -3.41 5.39 12.94
CA LYS A 213 -3.52 6.82 12.56
C LYS A 213 -4.41 7.03 11.34
N ARG A 214 -4.27 6.19 10.31
CA ARG A 214 -5.09 6.28 9.09
C ARG A 214 -6.57 6.09 9.40
N LEU A 215 -6.90 5.10 10.22
CA LEU A 215 -8.28 4.88 10.66
C LEU A 215 -8.82 6.05 11.47
N GLN A 216 -8.04 6.60 12.42
CA GLN A 216 -8.42 7.80 13.15
C GLN A 216 -8.75 8.96 12.18
N SER A 217 -7.95 9.15 11.13
CA SER A 217 -8.22 10.17 10.11
C SER A 217 -9.52 9.91 9.34
N LYS A 218 -9.80 8.67 8.93
CA LYS A 218 -11.07 8.30 8.26
C LYS A 218 -12.28 8.57 9.16
N VAL A 219 -12.19 8.16 10.43
CA VAL A 219 -13.27 8.39 11.41
C VAL A 219 -13.51 9.88 11.63
N GLN A 220 -12.43 10.65 11.79
CA GLN A 220 -12.54 12.10 11.96
C GLN A 220 -13.19 12.77 10.75
N PHE A 221 -12.87 12.32 9.53
CA PHE A 221 -13.50 12.80 8.31
C PHE A 221 -15.02 12.57 8.31
N VAL A 222 -15.47 11.35 8.63
CA VAL A 222 -16.91 11.03 8.70
C VAL A 222 -17.60 11.82 9.82
N MET A 223 -16.96 11.97 10.98
CA MET A 223 -17.49 12.79 12.07
C MET A 223 -17.64 14.28 11.67
N ASN A 224 -16.67 14.83 10.93
CA ASN A 224 -16.76 16.21 10.44
C ASN A 224 -17.94 16.38 9.47
N ILE A 225 -18.17 15.42 8.56
CA ILE A 225 -19.33 15.42 7.67
C ILE A 225 -20.64 15.40 8.47
N MET A 226 -20.73 14.56 9.51
CA MET A 226 -21.90 14.50 10.38
C MET A 226 -22.15 15.82 11.10
N ASP A 227 -21.10 16.43 11.66
CA ASP A 227 -21.20 17.71 12.37
C ASP A 227 -21.63 18.86 11.43
N ASP A 228 -21.17 18.87 10.18
CA ASP A 228 -21.58 19.87 9.19
C ASP A 228 -23.03 19.68 8.73
N LEU A 229 -23.50 18.44 8.55
CA LEU A 229 -24.90 18.17 8.24
C LEU A 229 -25.83 18.59 9.38
N MET A 230 -25.45 18.33 10.64
CA MET A 230 -26.21 18.80 11.80
C MET A 230 -26.29 20.33 11.85
N LYS A 231 -25.20 21.04 11.50
CA LYS A 231 -25.21 22.51 11.42
C LYS A 231 -26.14 23.01 10.32
N GLN A 232 -26.15 22.36 9.16
CA GLN A 232 -27.04 22.70 8.04
C GLN A 232 -28.51 22.53 8.43
N GLN A 233 -28.88 21.42 9.09
CA GLN A 233 -30.25 21.20 9.57
C GLN A 233 -30.69 22.24 10.62
N LYS A 234 -29.84 22.55 11.60
CA LYS A 234 -30.13 23.60 12.59
C LYS A 234 -30.27 24.98 11.96
N SER A 235 -29.57 25.24 10.86
CA SER A 235 -29.65 26.50 10.12
C SER A 235 -30.91 26.60 9.26
N ALA A 236 -31.38 25.48 8.70
CA ALA A 236 -32.64 25.40 7.97
C ALA A 236 -33.87 25.60 8.88
N ASN A 237 -33.90 24.96 10.05
CA ASN A 237 -34.99 25.11 11.03
C ASN A 237 -35.06 26.53 11.64
N ASN A 238 -33.95 27.27 11.66
CA ASN A 238 -33.94 28.67 12.13
C ASN A 238 -34.43 29.68 11.07
N ASN A 239 -34.43 29.31 9.78
CA ASN A 239 -34.89 30.19 8.69
C ASN A 239 -36.40 30.10 8.42
N GLU A 240 -37.11 29.07 8.92
CA GLU A 240 -38.58 29.00 8.80
C GLU A 240 -39.33 29.97 9.74
N ASN A 241 -38.64 30.60 10.70
CA ASN A 241 -39.22 31.66 11.56
C ASN A 241 -38.76 33.08 11.21
N GLY A 242 -38.01 33.27 10.12
CA GLY A 242 -37.38 34.54 9.76
C GLY A 242 -37.60 34.89 8.29
N ASN A 243 -38.65 35.66 8.03
CA ASN A 243 -39.02 36.21 6.73
C ASN A 243 -37.88 37.05 6.11
N VAL A 244 -37.02 36.46 5.27
CA VAL A 244 -36.08 37.19 4.42
C VAL A 244 -36.13 36.62 3.01
N LYS A 245 -36.78 37.37 2.10
CA LYS A 245 -36.78 37.13 0.66
C LYS A 245 -35.36 37.16 0.13
N ILE A 246 -34.91 36.07 -0.48
CA ILE A 246 -33.77 36.08 -1.40
C ILE A 246 -34.36 35.99 -2.81
N GLU A 247 -34.33 37.11 -3.53
CA GLU A 247 -34.66 37.15 -4.95
C GLU A 247 -33.61 36.38 -5.74
N SER A 248 -34.07 35.38 -6.50
CA SER A 248 -33.32 34.74 -7.56
C SER A 248 -33.26 35.67 -8.78
N SER A 249 -32.08 35.84 -9.37
CA SER A 249 -31.99 36.37 -10.73
C SER A 249 -30.86 35.70 -11.50
N ILE A 250 -31.25 35.20 -12.66
CA ILE A 250 -30.55 34.34 -13.60
C ILE A 250 -29.88 35.21 -14.69
N HIS A 251 -28.62 34.89 -14.99
CA HIS A 251 -27.83 35.09 -16.23
C HIS A 251 -27.83 36.44 -16.99
N ASN A 252 -26.62 36.98 -17.24
CA ASN A 252 -26.05 37.03 -18.60
C ASN A 252 -24.55 37.45 -18.70
N LYS A 253 -23.78 36.57 -19.36
CA LYS A 253 -22.66 36.75 -20.34
C LYS A 253 -21.61 37.89 -20.24
N ARG A 254 -20.34 37.40 -20.28
CA ARG A 254 -19.13 37.90 -20.97
C ARG A 254 -18.43 39.17 -20.46
N ASN A 255 -17.24 39.02 -19.88
CA ASN A 255 -15.97 39.25 -20.60
C ASN A 255 -14.74 38.99 -19.71
N ILE A 256 -13.79 38.27 -20.28
CA ILE A 256 -12.42 38.12 -19.82
C ILE A 256 -11.73 39.49 -19.89
N THR A 257 -11.14 39.95 -18.79
CA THR A 257 -9.90 40.75 -18.88
C THR A 257 -9.08 40.61 -17.60
N ASN A 258 -7.96 39.92 -17.74
CA ASN A 258 -6.78 40.05 -16.88
C ASN A 258 -6.49 41.54 -16.60
N ARG A 259 -6.49 41.95 -15.33
CA ARG A 259 -5.69 43.10 -14.90
C ARG A 259 -5.40 43.06 -13.40
N ASN A 260 -4.13 42.78 -13.11
CA ASN A 260 -3.38 43.08 -11.89
C ASN A 260 -4.09 44.06 -10.95
N HIS A 261 -4.64 43.56 -9.84
CA HIS A 261 -4.98 44.37 -8.67
C HIS A 261 -3.87 44.26 -7.62
N TYR A 262 -2.77 44.97 -7.87
CA TYR A 262 -1.98 45.58 -6.81
C TYR A 262 -2.44 47.04 -6.71
N LEU A 263 -3.42 47.34 -5.86
CA LEU A 263 -3.73 48.73 -5.51
C LEU A 263 -4.11 48.87 -4.03
N ALA A 264 -3.26 49.63 -3.35
CA ALA A 264 -3.58 50.65 -2.35
C ALA A 264 -4.39 50.25 -1.10
N ILE A 265 -3.65 50.16 0.01
CA ILE A 265 -4.09 50.36 1.38
C ILE A 265 -4.71 51.77 1.50
N ASN A 266 -6.05 51.91 1.43
CA ASN A 266 -6.84 52.98 2.13
C ASN A 266 -8.36 53.02 1.83
N SER A 267 -9.01 51.90 1.54
CA SER A 267 -10.47 51.79 1.68
C SER A 267 -10.76 50.71 2.70
N LYS A 268 -11.69 50.94 3.64
CA LYS A 268 -12.27 49.88 4.48
C LYS A 268 -12.67 48.73 3.55
N MET A 269 -11.88 47.67 3.56
CA MET A 269 -12.08 46.51 2.71
C MET A 269 -13.38 45.86 3.18
N ASN A 270 -14.34 45.65 2.28
CA ASN A 270 -15.55 44.95 2.68
C ASN A 270 -15.22 43.48 2.89
N MET A 271 -14.90 43.11 4.14
CA MET A 271 -14.47 41.77 4.52
C MET A 271 -15.45 40.70 4.03
N ASP A 272 -16.76 40.96 4.07
CA ASP A 272 -17.75 39.97 3.63
C ASP A 272 -17.67 39.72 2.12
N SER A 273 -17.42 40.77 1.33
CA SER A 273 -17.23 40.67 -0.13
C SER A 273 -15.94 39.95 -0.50
N GLU A 274 -14.85 40.19 0.22
CA GLU A 274 -13.57 39.52 -0.03
C GLU A 274 -13.63 38.05 0.34
N LEU A 275 -14.25 37.72 1.48
CA LEU A 275 -14.48 36.35 1.89
C LEU A 275 -15.35 35.60 0.89
N SER A 276 -16.41 36.24 0.35
CA SER A 276 -17.26 35.61 -0.68
C SER A 276 -16.50 35.38 -1.98
N THR A 277 -15.58 36.29 -2.32
CA THR A 277 -14.72 36.11 -3.51
C THR A 277 -13.75 34.95 -3.29
N LEU A 278 -13.12 34.85 -2.13
CA LEU A 278 -12.24 33.73 -1.79
C LEU A 278 -12.98 32.39 -1.74
N GLU A 279 -14.19 32.34 -1.20
CA GLU A 279 -15.02 31.13 -1.18
C GLU A 279 -15.33 30.64 -2.59
N LYS A 280 -15.67 31.57 -3.49
CA LYS A 280 -15.91 31.25 -4.89
C LYS A 280 -14.64 30.77 -5.58
N ASP A 281 -13.53 31.51 -5.45
CA ASP A 281 -12.25 31.15 -6.08
C ASP A 281 -11.77 29.77 -5.62
N LEU A 282 -11.96 29.44 -4.34
CA LEU A 282 -11.61 28.14 -3.78
C LEU A 282 -12.55 27.01 -4.22
N ALA A 283 -13.85 27.31 -4.37
CA ALA A 283 -14.83 26.36 -4.88
C ALA A 283 -14.59 26.03 -6.36
N ASP A 284 -14.32 27.05 -7.19
CA ASP A 284 -14.00 26.89 -8.62
C ASP A 284 -12.71 26.05 -8.79
N LEU A 285 -11.68 26.32 -7.97
CA LEU A 285 -10.45 25.54 -7.93
C LEU A 285 -10.69 24.11 -7.43
N GLY A 286 -11.56 23.94 -6.43
CA GLY A 286 -11.94 22.63 -5.91
C GLY A 286 -12.66 21.77 -6.95
N SER A 287 -13.58 22.35 -7.72
CA SER A 287 -14.22 21.67 -8.86
C SER A 287 -13.18 21.26 -9.90
N SER A 288 -12.28 22.16 -10.31
CA SER A 288 -11.23 21.85 -11.30
C SER A 288 -10.27 20.73 -10.87
N ILE A 289 -9.92 20.66 -9.58
CA ILE A 289 -9.06 19.59 -9.03
C ILE A 289 -9.81 18.26 -8.97
N ASN A 290 -11.10 18.28 -8.60
CA ASN A 290 -11.90 17.06 -8.45
C ASN A 290 -12.38 16.50 -9.79
N GLU A 291 -12.54 17.34 -10.81
CA GLU A 291 -12.90 16.98 -12.18
C GLU A 291 -11.66 16.70 -13.05
N MET A 292 -10.50 16.48 -12.43
CA MET A 292 -9.31 16.05 -13.15
C MET A 292 -9.54 14.67 -13.78
N GLU A 293 -9.49 14.63 -15.11
CA GLU A 293 -9.76 13.45 -15.91
C GLU A 293 -8.52 13.04 -16.72
N ILE A 294 -8.31 11.73 -16.83
CA ILE A 294 -7.34 11.14 -17.73
C ILE A 294 -8.00 11.02 -19.10
N THR A 295 -7.52 11.78 -20.07
CA THR A 295 -8.10 11.81 -21.42
C THR A 295 -7.11 11.25 -22.43
N PHE A 296 -7.57 10.29 -23.23
CA PHE A 296 -6.82 9.74 -24.35
C PHE A 296 -7.21 10.49 -25.63
N GLU A 297 -6.43 11.49 -26.02
CA GLU A 297 -6.64 12.21 -27.28
C GLU A 297 -6.35 11.25 -28.46
N THR A 298 -7.37 10.90 -29.23
CA THR A 298 -7.31 9.96 -30.37
C THR A 298 -6.61 10.53 -31.62
N THR A 299 -5.89 11.65 -31.50
CA THR A 299 -5.47 12.45 -32.68
C THR A 299 -3.98 12.58 -32.95
N ASP A 300 -3.09 12.03 -32.11
CA ASP A 300 -1.65 11.98 -32.43
C ASP A 300 -1.08 10.56 -32.24
N ASN A 301 -0.53 10.01 -33.33
CA ASN A 301 0.25 8.78 -33.31
C ASN A 301 1.51 8.98 -32.44
N GLU A 302 1.78 8.03 -31.53
CA GLU A 302 2.98 7.89 -30.66
C GLU A 302 2.84 8.27 -29.17
N GLN A 303 1.69 8.75 -28.66
CA GLN A 303 1.56 8.94 -27.22
C GLN A 303 1.33 7.61 -26.49
N THR A 304 2.29 7.19 -25.67
CA THR A 304 2.14 6.06 -24.75
C THR A 304 1.39 6.50 -23.49
N ILE A 305 0.68 5.56 -22.84
CA ILE A 305 -0.06 5.83 -21.59
C ILE A 305 0.83 6.51 -20.52
N PRO A 306 2.08 6.07 -20.25
CA PRO A 306 2.97 6.78 -19.32
C PRO A 306 3.20 8.27 -19.67
N THR A 307 3.26 8.60 -20.97
CA THR A 307 3.47 9.99 -21.42
C THR A 307 2.26 10.87 -21.12
N ILE A 308 1.04 10.32 -21.24
CA ILE A 308 -0.22 11.00 -20.90
C ILE A 308 -0.26 11.28 -19.39
N LEU A 309 0.09 10.28 -18.58
CA LEU A 309 0.13 10.41 -17.11
C LEU A 309 1.19 11.43 -16.66
N GLU A 310 2.39 11.39 -17.25
CA GLU A 310 3.45 12.36 -16.95
C GLU A 310 3.04 13.79 -17.31
N ARG A 311 2.29 13.98 -18.40
CA ARG A 311 1.74 15.29 -18.79
C ARG A 311 0.74 15.81 -17.75
N LEU A 312 -0.14 14.96 -17.24
CA LEU A 312 -1.09 15.33 -16.18
C LEU A 312 -0.36 15.77 -14.91
N ILE A 313 0.69 15.05 -14.51
CA ILE A 313 1.50 15.38 -13.33
C ILE A 313 2.23 16.71 -13.53
N THR A 314 2.96 16.85 -14.65
CA THR A 314 3.90 17.95 -14.85
C THR A 314 3.24 19.27 -15.27
N ILE A 315 2.06 19.18 -15.91
CA ILE A 315 1.28 20.34 -16.36
C ILE A 315 0.12 20.60 -15.40
N ASN A 316 -0.89 19.72 -15.37
CA ASN A 316 -2.17 20.01 -14.71
C ASN A 316 -2.01 20.06 -13.19
N CYS A 317 -1.43 19.03 -12.57
CA CYS A 317 -1.25 19.01 -11.12
C CYS A 317 -0.34 20.15 -10.64
N ARG A 318 0.73 20.43 -11.39
CA ARG A 318 1.65 21.54 -11.09
C ARG A 318 0.98 22.90 -11.22
N GLU A 319 0.10 23.07 -12.21
CA GLU A 319 -0.69 24.28 -12.37
C GLU A 319 -1.63 24.48 -11.17
N TYR A 320 -2.36 23.44 -10.76
CA TYR A 320 -3.24 23.52 -9.59
C TYR A 320 -2.49 23.79 -8.29
N ASP A 321 -1.31 23.21 -8.10
CA ASP A 321 -0.47 23.51 -6.93
C ASP A 321 -0.02 24.99 -6.93
N THR A 322 0.33 25.51 -8.11
CA THR A 322 0.64 26.93 -8.30
C THR A 322 -0.55 27.83 -7.99
N GLN A 323 -1.75 27.45 -8.43
CA GLN A 323 -3.01 28.17 -8.15
C GLN A 323 -3.35 28.12 -6.65
N LEU A 324 -3.21 26.98 -5.98
CA LEU A 324 -3.39 26.82 -4.53
C LEU A 324 -2.38 27.64 -3.71
N ALA A 325 -1.14 27.74 -4.17
CA ALA A 325 -0.12 28.60 -3.57
C ALA A 325 -0.43 30.09 -3.77
N GLY A 326 -0.93 30.47 -4.95
CA GLY A 326 -1.43 31.82 -5.25
C GLY A 326 -2.61 32.20 -4.36
N PHE A 327 -3.60 31.30 -4.23
CA PHE A 327 -4.72 31.46 -3.32
C PHE A 327 -4.25 31.65 -1.88
N LYS A 328 -3.32 30.81 -1.39
CA LYS A 328 -2.78 30.93 -0.03
C LYS A 328 -2.18 32.31 0.23
N LYS A 329 -1.40 32.85 -0.70
CA LYS A 329 -0.83 34.21 -0.55
C LYS A 329 -1.91 35.28 -0.42
N ARG A 330 -2.98 35.19 -1.21
CA ARG A 330 -4.12 36.12 -1.13
C ARG A 330 -4.91 35.93 0.16
N PHE A 331 -5.15 34.69 0.57
CA PHE A 331 -5.82 34.34 1.82
C PHE A 331 -5.03 34.85 3.03
N ASP A 332 -3.71 34.63 3.10
CA ASP A 332 -2.85 35.08 4.19
C ASP A 332 -2.83 36.61 4.31
N PHE A 333 -2.88 37.32 3.17
CA PHE A 333 -3.01 38.78 3.14
C PHE A 333 -4.34 39.25 3.74
N ILE A 334 -5.46 38.65 3.31
CA ILE A 334 -6.80 38.98 3.84
C ILE A 334 -6.89 38.62 5.32
N ARG A 335 -6.39 37.45 5.73
CA ARG A 335 -6.33 37.01 7.14
C ARG A 335 -5.56 38.02 8.00
N LYS A 336 -4.45 38.57 7.49
CA LYS A 336 -3.65 39.57 8.21
C LYS A 336 -4.40 40.89 8.39
N ILE A 337 -5.16 41.35 7.38
CA ILE A 337 -6.05 42.52 7.51
C ILE A 337 -7.16 42.22 8.51
N ALA A 338 -7.75 41.04 8.41
CA ALA A 338 -8.83 40.59 9.27
C ALA A 338 -8.39 40.47 10.74
N GLN A 339 -7.12 40.21 11.04
CA GLN A 339 -6.59 40.26 12.42
C GLN A 339 -6.45 41.68 12.97
N GLN A 340 -6.36 42.70 12.11
CA GLN A 340 -6.28 44.12 12.51
C GLN A 340 -7.66 44.73 12.71
N GLU A 341 -8.67 44.22 12.01
CA GLU A 341 -10.08 44.57 12.21
C GLU A 341 -10.70 43.63 13.26
N LYS A 342 -11.54 44.14 14.18
CA LYS A 342 -12.24 43.25 15.14
C LYS A 342 -13.36 42.49 14.40
N LEU A 343 -13.03 41.34 13.81
CA LEU A 343 -14.01 40.49 13.12
C LEU A 343 -15.10 40.01 14.06
N ASN A 344 -16.28 39.79 13.49
CA ASN A 344 -17.33 39.04 14.18
C ASN A 344 -17.07 37.51 14.07
N ASN A 345 -17.72 36.73 14.93
CA ASN A 345 -17.56 35.28 14.96
C ASN A 345 -17.90 34.59 13.63
N PHE A 346 -18.81 35.18 12.84
CA PHE A 346 -19.22 34.64 11.55
C PHE A 346 -18.10 34.76 10.50
N GLN A 347 -17.47 35.94 10.40
CA GLN A 347 -16.32 36.20 9.52
C GLN A 347 -15.11 35.35 9.91
N GLN A 348 -14.87 35.16 11.21
CA GLN A 348 -13.84 34.25 11.69
C GLN A 348 -14.10 32.81 11.27
N GLY A 349 -15.35 32.33 11.42
CA GLY A 349 -15.73 30.98 10.98
C GLY A 349 -15.55 30.75 9.48
N ARG A 350 -15.81 31.78 8.65
CA ARG A 350 -15.56 31.71 7.19
C ARG A 350 -14.07 31.63 6.86
N LEU A 351 -13.22 32.38 7.56
CA LEU A 351 -11.76 32.28 7.41
C LEU A 351 -11.25 30.88 7.78
N ASP A 352 -11.73 30.32 8.89
CA ASP A 352 -11.34 28.99 9.34
C ASP A 352 -11.82 27.91 8.34
N TYR A 353 -13.02 28.05 7.78
CA TYR A 353 -13.53 27.19 6.71
C TYR A 353 -12.65 27.24 5.45
N LEU A 354 -12.28 28.44 4.99
CA LEU A 354 -11.40 28.62 3.83
C LEU A 354 -10.02 27.99 4.04
N ASP A 355 -9.43 28.16 5.22
CA ASP A 355 -8.11 27.58 5.57
C ASP A 355 -8.17 26.05 5.57
N ASN A 356 -9.21 25.48 6.17
CA ASN A 356 -9.45 24.05 6.24
C ASN A 356 -9.70 23.46 4.84
N THR A 357 -10.58 24.07 4.05
CA THR A 357 -10.91 23.62 2.69
C THR A 357 -9.67 23.69 1.79
N ARG A 358 -8.89 24.76 1.86
CA ARG A 358 -7.64 24.87 1.09
C ARG A 358 -6.62 23.81 1.49
N THR A 359 -6.49 23.54 2.80
CA THR A 359 -5.58 22.51 3.30
C THR A 359 -6.02 21.12 2.85
N ALA A 360 -7.32 20.84 2.86
CA ALA A 360 -7.87 19.60 2.34
C ALA A 360 -7.63 19.45 0.84
N LEU A 361 -7.87 20.50 0.04
CA LEU A 361 -7.60 20.49 -1.41
C LEU A 361 -6.12 20.27 -1.72
N ALA A 362 -5.20 20.90 -0.98
CA ALA A 362 -3.78 20.68 -1.17
C ALA A 362 -3.36 19.22 -0.91
N LYS A 363 -3.85 18.62 0.17
CA LYS A 363 -3.61 17.20 0.46
C LYS A 363 -4.26 16.27 -0.58
N SER A 364 -5.43 16.63 -1.05
CA SER A 364 -6.18 15.89 -2.08
C SER A 364 -5.45 15.91 -3.42
N LEU A 365 -4.83 17.03 -3.78
CA LEU A 365 -3.98 17.16 -4.96
C LEU A 365 -2.66 16.39 -4.80
N GLU A 366 -2.01 16.50 -3.64
CA GLU A 366 -0.78 15.75 -3.32
C GLU A 366 -1.02 14.23 -3.45
N PHE A 367 -2.13 13.73 -2.92
CA PHE A 367 -2.49 12.32 -3.05
C PHE A 367 -2.73 11.90 -4.51
N ARG A 368 -3.42 12.72 -5.31
CA ARG A 368 -3.58 12.47 -6.76
C ARG A 368 -2.25 12.40 -7.49
N VAL A 369 -1.30 13.27 -7.16
CA VAL A 369 0.04 13.24 -7.74
C VAL A 369 0.75 11.93 -7.41
N THR A 370 0.68 11.46 -6.16
CA THR A 370 1.27 10.17 -5.78
C THR A 370 0.65 9.02 -6.57
N VAL A 371 -0.68 8.97 -6.67
CA VAL A 371 -1.39 7.94 -7.44
C VAL A 371 -0.99 7.98 -8.91
N LEU A 372 -0.94 9.16 -9.52
CA LEU A 372 -0.52 9.31 -10.93
C LEU A 372 0.94 8.87 -11.13
N GLN A 373 1.84 9.16 -10.19
CA GLN A 373 3.25 8.72 -10.25
C GLN A 373 3.37 7.20 -10.17
N ASP A 374 2.64 6.57 -9.25
CA ASP A 374 2.63 5.12 -9.09
C ASP A 374 2.05 4.43 -10.33
N LEU A 375 0.93 4.95 -10.87
CA LEU A 375 0.35 4.49 -12.14
C LEU A 375 1.32 4.65 -13.30
N SER A 376 1.95 5.82 -13.43
CA SER A 376 2.91 6.09 -14.51
C SER A 376 4.08 5.11 -14.47
N LYS A 377 4.60 4.81 -13.28
CA LYS A 377 5.66 3.82 -13.11
C LYS A 377 5.20 2.42 -13.51
N LEU A 378 4.02 2.01 -13.06
CA LEU A 378 3.49 0.69 -13.37
C LEU A 378 3.23 0.51 -14.87
N CYS A 379 2.65 1.53 -15.51
CA CYS A 379 2.47 1.58 -16.96
C CYS A 379 3.81 1.55 -17.70
N GLN A 380 4.84 2.23 -17.17
CA GLN A 380 6.19 2.18 -17.74
C GLN A 380 6.79 0.77 -17.64
N ASP A 381 6.68 0.11 -16.48
CA ASP A 381 7.17 -1.26 -16.29
C ASP A 381 6.46 -2.25 -17.22
N ILE A 382 5.15 -2.07 -17.48
CA ILE A 382 4.40 -2.86 -18.47
C ILE A 382 4.93 -2.58 -19.88
N ASN A 383 5.06 -1.32 -20.28
CA ASN A 383 5.57 -0.93 -21.60
C ASN A 383 6.97 -1.48 -21.86
N ASP A 384 7.87 -1.38 -20.89
CA ASP A 384 9.24 -1.89 -21.02
C ASP A 384 9.25 -3.41 -21.25
N ASN A 385 8.37 -4.15 -20.57
CA ASN A 385 8.23 -5.58 -20.80
C ASN A 385 7.55 -5.90 -22.15
N LEU A 386 6.59 -5.10 -22.59
CA LEU A 386 5.99 -5.23 -23.93
C LEU A 386 7.05 -5.02 -25.03
N PHE A 387 7.92 -4.02 -24.90
CA PHE A 387 9.04 -3.82 -25.83
C PHE A 387 10.03 -4.98 -25.80
N ARG A 388 10.29 -5.57 -24.62
CA ARG A 388 11.12 -6.79 -24.51
C ARG A 388 10.46 -7.98 -25.17
N LEU A 389 9.14 -8.12 -25.06
CA LEU A 389 8.37 -9.18 -25.70
C LEU A 389 8.39 -9.03 -27.22
N GLU A 390 8.18 -7.81 -27.73
CA GLU A 390 8.28 -7.48 -29.15
C GLU A 390 9.68 -7.82 -29.70
N ALA A 391 10.74 -7.45 -28.98
CA ALA A 391 12.12 -7.77 -29.37
C ALA A 391 12.41 -9.28 -29.41
N GLU A 392 11.85 -10.07 -28.48
CA GLU A 392 11.97 -11.54 -28.55
C GLU A 392 11.10 -12.17 -29.63
N ALA A 393 9.93 -11.62 -29.91
CA ALA A 393 9.08 -12.03 -31.02
C ALA A 393 9.76 -11.75 -32.38
N ASP A 394 10.44 -10.62 -32.53
CA ASP A 394 11.23 -10.28 -33.72
C ASP A 394 12.39 -11.25 -33.95
N ARG A 395 12.98 -11.82 -32.89
CA ARG A 395 14.02 -12.85 -32.99
C ARG A 395 13.48 -14.20 -33.46
N LEU A 396 12.18 -14.46 -33.31
CA LEU A 396 11.51 -15.66 -33.86
C LEU A 396 11.22 -15.54 -35.36
N LYS A 397 10.95 -14.34 -35.89
CA LYS A 397 10.62 -14.10 -37.32
C LYS A 397 11.61 -14.68 -38.34
N PRO A 398 12.95 -14.60 -38.18
CA PRO A 398 13.89 -15.21 -39.11
C PRO A 398 13.97 -16.74 -38.97
N LEU A 399 13.61 -17.32 -37.83
CA LEU A 399 13.61 -18.77 -37.61
C LEU A 399 12.41 -19.46 -38.29
N ASP A 400 11.26 -18.79 -38.38
CA ASP A 400 10.06 -19.33 -39.04
C ASP A 400 10.10 -19.24 -40.59
N ASN A 401 11.00 -18.42 -41.16
CA ASN A 401 11.12 -18.25 -42.61
C ASN A 401 12.06 -19.26 -43.30
N ASP A 402 12.90 -19.98 -42.55
CA ASP A 402 13.85 -20.96 -43.11
C ASP A 402 13.23 -22.37 -43.33
N ASP A 403 11.96 -22.56 -42.98
CA ASP A 403 11.29 -23.88 -42.98
C ASP A 403 10.75 -24.35 -44.34
N LEU A 404 11.04 -23.63 -45.44
CA LEU A 404 10.63 -24.05 -46.78
C LEU A 404 11.73 -24.69 -47.63
N ASN A 405 13.00 -24.67 -47.21
CA ASN A 405 14.09 -25.29 -47.97
C ASN A 405 15.29 -25.70 -47.10
N GLN A 406 15.17 -26.71 -46.24
CA GLN A 406 16.15 -27.82 -46.11
C GLN A 406 15.79 -28.78 -44.98
N LYS A 407 15.58 -30.04 -45.34
CA LYS A 407 15.69 -31.17 -44.42
C LYS A 407 17.06 -31.10 -43.73
N THR A 408 17.06 -31.27 -42.41
CA THR A 408 18.19 -31.22 -41.47
C THR A 408 18.50 -29.82 -40.90
N LEU A 409 17.54 -29.24 -40.15
CA LEU A 409 17.88 -28.22 -39.17
C LEU A 409 18.81 -28.83 -38.09
N PRO A 410 19.94 -28.19 -37.75
CA PRO A 410 20.80 -28.63 -36.67
C PRO A 410 20.05 -28.53 -35.33
N ILE A 411 20.32 -29.47 -34.42
CA ILE A 411 19.69 -29.58 -33.08
C ILE A 411 19.78 -28.26 -32.27
N THR A 412 20.72 -27.39 -32.61
CA THR A 412 20.91 -26.05 -32.03
C THR A 412 19.75 -25.07 -32.32
N ASP A 413 19.18 -25.08 -33.53
CA ASP A 413 18.13 -24.11 -33.91
C ASP A 413 16.79 -24.45 -33.22
N SER A 414 16.55 -25.75 -33.00
CA SER A 414 15.45 -26.26 -32.17
C SER A 414 15.57 -25.81 -30.71
N LEU A 415 16.79 -25.76 -30.17
CA LEU A 415 17.03 -25.39 -28.77
C LEU A 415 16.89 -23.87 -28.57
N GLU A 416 17.35 -23.08 -29.54
CA GLU A 416 17.24 -21.62 -29.51
C GLU A 416 15.78 -21.16 -29.66
N SER A 417 15.01 -21.74 -30.58
CA SER A 417 13.57 -21.47 -30.70
C SER A 417 12.80 -21.83 -29.42
N MET A 418 13.11 -22.98 -28.78
CA MET A 418 12.50 -23.34 -27.50
C MET A 418 12.86 -22.34 -26.39
N LYS A 419 14.10 -21.86 -26.34
CA LYS A 419 14.54 -20.88 -25.36
C LYS A 419 13.88 -19.51 -25.55
N ILE A 420 13.75 -19.03 -26.79
CA ILE A 420 13.06 -17.76 -27.08
C ILE A 420 11.58 -17.87 -26.71
N LYS A 421 10.91 -18.99 -27.03
CA LYS A 421 9.51 -19.23 -26.62
C LYS A 421 9.34 -19.30 -25.11
N GLN A 422 10.31 -19.90 -24.40
CA GLN A 422 10.29 -19.91 -22.94
C GLN A 422 10.47 -18.51 -22.36
N ASN A 423 11.45 -17.75 -22.84
CA ASN A 423 11.66 -16.35 -22.43
C ASN A 423 10.42 -15.49 -22.69
N SER A 424 9.78 -15.65 -23.85
CA SER A 424 8.57 -14.90 -24.21
C SER A 424 7.41 -15.21 -23.26
N ARG A 425 7.26 -16.48 -22.83
CA ARG A 425 6.26 -16.87 -21.82
C ARG A 425 6.54 -16.28 -20.45
N GLU A 426 7.81 -16.23 -20.05
CA GLU A 426 8.21 -15.60 -18.78
C GLU A 426 7.91 -14.10 -18.81
N ILE A 427 8.28 -13.39 -19.90
CA ILE A 427 7.98 -11.96 -20.07
C ILE A 427 6.46 -11.72 -20.08
N LEU A 428 5.67 -12.54 -20.79
CA LEU A 428 4.20 -12.42 -20.81
C LEU A 428 3.59 -12.64 -19.42
N SER A 429 4.12 -13.62 -18.65
CA SER A 429 3.69 -13.84 -17.27
C SER A 429 3.98 -12.62 -16.38
N ASP A 430 5.13 -11.98 -16.55
CA ASP A 430 5.48 -10.76 -15.83
C ASP A 430 4.54 -9.61 -16.20
N ILE A 431 4.23 -9.45 -17.51
CA ILE A 431 3.28 -8.44 -17.99
C ILE A 431 1.89 -8.66 -17.38
N CYS A 432 1.37 -9.89 -17.38
CA CYS A 432 0.07 -10.20 -16.78
C CYS A 432 0.03 -9.87 -15.28
N ALA A 433 1.09 -10.19 -14.54
CA ALA A 433 1.18 -9.87 -13.11
C ALA A 433 1.26 -8.34 -12.85
N LEU A 434 1.93 -7.59 -13.72
CA LEU A 434 1.95 -6.13 -13.65
C LEU A 434 0.59 -5.52 -14.03
N LYS A 435 -0.10 -6.09 -15.02
CA LYS A 435 -1.44 -5.67 -15.42
C LYS A 435 -2.48 -5.92 -14.33
N GLU A 436 -2.42 -7.06 -13.64
CA GLU A 436 -3.29 -7.33 -12.50
C GLU A 436 -3.12 -6.27 -11.39
N LYS A 437 -1.88 -5.87 -11.10
CA LYS A 437 -1.60 -4.75 -10.17
C LYS A 437 -2.17 -3.43 -10.67
N LEU A 438 -2.14 -3.20 -11.99
CA LEU A 438 -2.67 -1.99 -12.60
C LEU A 438 -4.20 -1.95 -12.44
N ASP A 439 -4.89 -3.05 -12.70
CA ASP A 439 -6.34 -3.14 -12.55
C ASP A 439 -6.78 -2.92 -11.11
N ILE A 440 -6.06 -3.50 -10.14
CA ILE A 440 -6.30 -3.26 -8.73
C ILE A 440 -6.13 -1.77 -8.41
N SER A 441 -5.09 -1.12 -8.94
CA SER A 441 -4.85 0.32 -8.75
C SER A 441 -5.96 1.18 -9.37
N CYS A 442 -6.38 0.87 -10.60
CA CYS A 442 -7.46 1.56 -11.30
C CYS A 442 -8.79 1.45 -10.53
N ILE A 443 -9.13 0.26 -10.02
CA ILE A 443 -10.33 0.06 -9.19
C ILE A 443 -10.22 0.81 -7.86
N ARG A 444 -9.06 0.75 -7.20
CA ARG A 444 -8.84 1.37 -5.88
C ARG A 444 -8.95 2.90 -5.94
N HIS A 445 -8.62 3.50 -7.07
CA HIS A 445 -8.49 4.95 -7.21
C HIS A 445 -9.51 5.60 -8.18
N SER A 446 -10.53 4.86 -8.62
CA SER A 446 -11.60 5.35 -9.52
C SER A 446 -12.39 6.53 -8.97
N ASP A 447 -12.53 6.63 -7.64
CA ASP A 447 -13.26 7.72 -6.99
C ASP A 447 -12.45 9.03 -6.94
N ILE A 448 -11.17 8.98 -7.34
CA ILE A 448 -10.19 10.05 -7.10
C ILE A 448 -9.71 10.64 -8.42
N LEU A 449 -9.58 9.82 -9.46
CA LEU A 449 -9.19 10.22 -10.80
C LEU A 449 -10.23 9.71 -11.79
N ILE A 450 -10.88 10.62 -12.50
CA ILE A 450 -11.87 10.27 -13.53
C ILE A 450 -11.11 9.68 -14.72
N GLY A 451 -11.61 8.58 -15.29
CA GLY A 451 -11.01 7.93 -16.47
C GLY A 451 -9.77 7.08 -16.15
N ILE A 452 -9.48 6.79 -14.88
CA ILE A 452 -8.38 5.88 -14.52
C ILE A 452 -8.63 4.44 -14.98
N GLU A 453 -9.89 4.02 -15.04
CA GLU A 453 -10.33 2.73 -15.57
C GLU A 453 -9.97 2.56 -17.06
N GLU A 454 -9.93 3.65 -17.82
CA GLU A 454 -9.55 3.62 -19.23
C GLU A 454 -8.08 3.21 -19.42
N VAL A 455 -7.22 3.53 -18.45
CA VAL A 455 -5.81 3.07 -18.44
C VAL A 455 -5.73 1.55 -18.44
N GLY A 456 -6.52 0.89 -17.58
CA GLY A 456 -6.60 -0.58 -17.52
C GLY A 456 -7.15 -1.16 -18.80
N ALA A 457 -8.25 -0.59 -19.31
CA ALA A 457 -8.89 -1.04 -20.55
C ALA A 457 -7.95 -0.94 -21.77
N CYS A 458 -7.14 0.12 -21.89
CA CYS A 458 -6.18 0.25 -22.98
C CYS A 458 -5.13 -0.88 -22.98
N TYR A 459 -4.67 -1.31 -21.81
CA TYR A 459 -3.75 -2.44 -21.73
C TYR A 459 -4.44 -3.79 -21.97
N ASP A 460 -5.73 -3.94 -21.64
CA ASP A 460 -6.48 -5.16 -22.00
C ASP A 460 -6.60 -5.31 -23.52
N GLU A 461 -6.90 -4.21 -24.22
CA GLU A 461 -6.93 -4.19 -25.69
C GLU A 461 -5.55 -4.56 -26.26
N LEU A 462 -4.48 -3.98 -25.73
CA LEU A 462 -3.12 -4.24 -26.19
C LEU A 462 -2.70 -5.70 -25.95
N LEU A 463 -3.01 -6.27 -24.78
CA LEU A 463 -2.70 -7.67 -24.47
C LEU A 463 -3.53 -8.64 -25.30
N THR A 464 -4.78 -8.27 -25.62
CA THR A 464 -5.62 -9.05 -26.53
C THR A 464 -4.98 -9.09 -27.92
N LEU A 465 -4.52 -7.95 -28.44
CA LEU A 465 -3.79 -7.88 -29.71
C LEU A 465 -2.50 -8.72 -29.69
N VAL A 466 -1.72 -8.66 -28.60
CA VAL A 466 -0.51 -9.47 -28.43
C VAL A 466 -0.81 -10.96 -28.35
N ALA A 467 -1.97 -11.37 -27.82
CA ALA A 467 -2.34 -12.78 -27.74
C ALA A 467 -2.87 -13.34 -29.08
N GLU A 468 -3.45 -12.49 -29.93
CA GLU A 468 -3.94 -12.86 -31.26
C GLU A 468 -2.82 -12.98 -32.30
N HIS A 469 -1.70 -12.27 -32.10
CA HIS A 469 -0.52 -12.26 -32.96
C HIS A 469 0.60 -13.16 -32.45
#